data_AF-A0A7S1U9Y6-F1
#
_entry.id   AF-A0A7S1U9Y6-F1
#
_cell.length_a   1.000
_cell.length_b   1.000
_cell.length_c   1.000
_cell.angle_alpha   90.00
_cell.angle_beta   90.00
_cell.angle_gamma   90.00
#
_symmetry.space_group_name_H-M   'P 1'
#
loop_
_entity.id
_entity.type
_entity.pdbx_description
1 polymer ?
#
loop_
_entity_poly.entity_id
_entity_poly.type
_entity_poly.pdbx_seq_one_letter_code
_entity_poly.pdbx_strand_id
1 'polypeptide(L)'
;SPLPHRRRGFPAGEPRNSPLAPGRISRQGAAMSNQAAIRAGAQAIGAAPARQLFRDICKNLGRVLTIYDLNITTAEARSAIAQRFRNNGHIKDPRIVDVLVAKGYLHLEETLLQHKQKNHLWQLLDNEEGKNFPGAPDDALEKRAQAHIDALLS
;
A
#
# COMPACT_ATOMS: atom_id res chain seq x y z
N SER A 1 -3.23 82.61 -45.72
CA SER A 1 -4.62 82.82 -45.29
C SER A 1 -4.87 82.09 -43.97
N PRO A 2 -5.49 82.73 -42.97
CA PRO A 2 -5.60 82.22 -41.58
C PRO A 2 -7.04 81.86 -41.11
N LEU A 3 -7.13 81.05 -40.02
CA LEU A 3 -8.26 80.82 -39.06
C LEU A 3 -9.52 80.02 -39.51
N PRO A 4 -10.43 79.52 -38.60
CA PRO A 4 -10.50 79.62 -37.13
C PRO A 4 -10.88 78.34 -36.32
N HIS A 5 -10.77 78.53 -35.00
CA HIS A 5 -11.25 77.74 -33.86
C HIS A 5 -12.69 77.21 -33.92
N ARG A 6 -12.95 76.07 -33.25
CA ARG A 6 -14.28 75.78 -32.69
C ARG A 6 -14.21 75.05 -31.34
N ARG A 7 -14.42 75.83 -30.27
CA ARG A 7 -14.82 75.34 -28.94
C ARG A 7 -16.19 74.66 -29.03
N ARG A 8 -16.34 73.49 -28.41
CA ARG A 8 -17.59 72.93 -27.86
C ARG A 8 -17.11 72.02 -26.71
N GLY A 9 -17.28 72.36 -25.44
CA GLY A 9 -18.56 72.61 -24.78
C GLY A 9 -18.87 71.37 -23.97
N PHE A 10 -18.48 71.36 -22.68
CA PHE A 10 -18.97 70.39 -21.71
C PHE A 10 -20.50 70.52 -21.58
N PRO A 11 -21.21 69.42 -21.31
CA PRO A 11 -22.11 69.47 -20.18
C PRO A 11 -21.87 68.32 -19.19
N ALA A 12 -22.04 68.70 -17.94
CA ALA A 12 -21.97 67.89 -16.75
C ALA A 12 -23.22 67.01 -16.56
N GLY A 13 -23.05 65.95 -15.76
CA GLY A 13 -24.09 65.45 -14.84
C GLY A 13 -24.88 64.21 -15.29
N GLU A 14 -24.46 63.03 -14.84
CA GLU A 14 -25.25 62.11 -13.98
C GLU A 14 -24.60 60.71 -13.92
N PRO A 15 -24.06 60.26 -12.77
CA PRO A 15 -23.94 58.84 -12.51
C PRO A 15 -25.30 58.31 -12.05
N ARG A 16 -25.98 57.51 -12.89
CA ARG A 16 -27.13 56.72 -12.45
C ARG A 16 -26.65 55.66 -11.45
N ASN A 17 -26.83 55.96 -10.17
CA ASN A 17 -26.80 54.98 -9.09
C ASN A 17 -27.84 53.89 -9.38
N SER A 18 -27.39 52.68 -9.69
CA SER A 18 -28.21 51.49 -9.54
C SER A 18 -28.02 50.95 -8.11
N PRO A 19 -29.07 50.80 -7.29
CA PRO A 19 -28.91 50.19 -5.98
C PRO A 19 -28.60 48.69 -6.16
N LEU A 20 -27.39 48.28 -5.78
CA LEU A 20 -27.04 46.88 -5.54
C LEU A 20 -27.98 46.34 -4.45
N ALA A 21 -28.79 45.33 -4.79
CA ALA A 21 -29.59 44.60 -3.83
C ALA A 21 -28.67 43.83 -2.85
N PRO A 22 -28.95 43.81 -1.53
CA PRO A 22 -28.15 43.06 -0.57
C PRO A 22 -28.40 41.56 -0.73
N GLY A 23 -27.42 40.86 -1.31
CA GLY A 23 -27.34 39.40 -1.29
C GLY A 23 -27.21 38.90 0.15
N ARG A 24 -28.22 38.15 0.60
CA ARG A 24 -28.29 37.48 1.90
C ARG A 24 -27.11 36.50 2.02
N ILE A 25 -26.06 36.85 2.77
CA ILE A 25 -24.96 35.95 3.11
C ILE A 25 -25.47 34.94 4.13
N SER A 26 -25.96 33.80 3.63
CA SER A 26 -26.23 32.63 4.46
C SER A 26 -24.89 32.05 4.93
N ARG A 27 -24.49 32.35 6.17
CA ARG A 27 -23.48 31.57 6.89
C ARG A 27 -24.12 30.27 7.36
N GLN A 28 -24.10 29.23 6.52
CA GLN A 28 -24.23 27.86 7.01
C GLN A 28 -22.83 27.29 7.17
N GLY A 29 -22.46 27.06 8.43
CA GLY A 29 -21.20 26.44 8.79
C GLY A 29 -21.11 25.03 8.21
N ALA A 30 -20.15 24.84 7.31
CA ALA A 30 -19.74 23.53 6.84
C ALA A 30 -18.98 22.82 7.98
N ALA A 31 -19.71 22.18 8.90
CA ALA A 31 -19.17 21.06 9.64
C ALA A 31 -19.10 19.87 8.67
N MET A 32 -18.08 19.85 7.81
CA MET A 32 -17.78 18.70 6.98
C MET A 32 -17.37 17.55 7.90
N SER A 33 -18.22 16.53 7.94
CA SER A 33 -18.00 15.28 8.64
C SER A 33 -16.80 14.55 8.01
N ASN A 34 -15.67 14.53 8.72
CA ASN A 34 -14.44 13.80 8.36
C ASN A 34 -14.67 12.32 8.00
N GLN A 35 -15.81 11.74 8.38
CA GLN A 35 -16.19 10.37 8.01
C GLN A 35 -16.43 10.17 6.51
N ALA A 36 -16.91 11.18 5.77
CA ALA A 36 -17.17 11.04 4.34
C ALA A 36 -15.87 10.96 3.53
N ALA A 37 -14.84 11.73 3.91
CA ALA A 37 -13.52 11.70 3.28
C ALA A 37 -12.79 10.37 3.53
N ILE A 38 -12.87 9.81 4.75
CA ILE A 38 -12.30 8.50 5.08
C ILE A 38 -12.98 7.38 4.27
N ARG A 39 -14.31 7.45 4.08
CA ARG A 39 -15.06 6.46 3.27
C ARG A 39 -14.83 6.60 1.78
N ALA A 40 -14.66 7.82 1.27
CA ALA A 40 -14.36 8.08 -0.14
C ALA A 40 -12.95 7.60 -0.54
N GLY A 41 -11.96 7.75 0.35
CA GLY A 41 -10.62 7.17 0.15
C GLY A 41 -10.63 5.63 0.11
N ALA A 42 -11.56 4.99 0.82
CA ALA A 42 -11.73 3.54 0.83
C ALA A 42 -12.44 2.98 -0.42
N GLN A 43 -13.21 3.81 -1.14
CA GLN A 43 -14.04 3.36 -2.28
C GLN A 43 -13.39 3.56 -3.65
N ALA A 44 -12.24 4.25 -3.74
CA ALA A 44 -11.60 4.64 -5.01
C ALA A 44 -10.42 3.72 -5.44
N ILE A 45 -10.23 2.56 -4.83
CA ILE A 45 -9.25 1.56 -5.28
C ILE A 45 -10.01 0.39 -5.91
N GLY A 46 -10.17 0.41 -7.24
CA GLY A 46 -10.93 -0.56 -8.04
C GLY A 46 -10.40 -2.01 -8.04
N ALA A 47 -9.57 -2.40 -7.07
CA ALA A 47 -9.14 -3.77 -6.83
C ALA A 47 -9.17 -4.04 -5.33
N ALA A 48 -9.63 -5.23 -4.92
CA ALA A 48 -9.63 -5.61 -3.50
C ALA A 48 -8.23 -5.36 -2.90
N PRO A 49 -8.09 -4.63 -1.78
CA PRO A 49 -6.81 -4.11 -1.29
C PRO A 49 -5.73 -5.21 -1.11
N ALA A 50 -6.15 -6.43 -0.75
CA ALA A 50 -5.28 -7.61 -0.68
C ALA A 50 -4.68 -8.04 -2.04
N ARG A 51 -5.44 -7.90 -3.14
CA ARG A 51 -4.93 -8.20 -4.50
C ARG A 51 -3.86 -7.22 -4.93
N GLN A 52 -4.00 -5.94 -4.57
CA GLN A 52 -3.00 -4.93 -4.88
C GLN A 52 -1.70 -5.20 -4.12
N LEU A 53 -1.80 -5.48 -2.82
CA LEU A 53 -0.66 -5.91 -2.01
C LEU A 53 0.05 -7.12 -2.61
N PHE A 54 -0.69 -8.16 -3.02
CA PHE A 54 -0.10 -9.35 -3.65
C PHE A 54 0.69 -9.01 -4.93
N ARG A 55 0.15 -8.12 -5.77
CA ARG A 55 0.85 -7.67 -6.99
C ARG A 55 2.13 -6.92 -6.65
N ASP A 56 2.11 -6.07 -5.63
CA ASP A 56 3.27 -5.27 -5.25
C ASP A 56 4.36 -6.12 -4.59
N ILE A 57 3.99 -7.15 -3.81
CA ILE A 57 4.92 -8.18 -3.36
C ILE A 57 5.55 -8.91 -4.56
N CYS A 58 4.74 -9.37 -5.52
CA CYS A 58 5.24 -10.13 -6.68
C CYS A 58 6.22 -9.35 -7.56
N LYS A 59 6.07 -8.02 -7.65
CA LYS A 59 7.01 -7.14 -8.37
C LYS A 59 8.35 -7.05 -7.65
N ASN A 60 8.33 -6.94 -6.32
CA ASN A 60 9.52 -6.78 -5.51
C ASN A 60 10.25 -8.11 -5.23
N LEU A 61 9.58 -9.24 -5.42
CA LEU A 61 10.09 -10.56 -5.06
C LEU A 61 11.44 -10.89 -5.71
N GLY A 62 11.63 -10.58 -6.99
CA GLY A 62 12.90 -10.82 -7.68
C GLY A 62 14.06 -10.09 -7.00
N ARG A 63 13.86 -8.82 -6.63
CA ARG A 63 14.86 -8.03 -5.90
C ARG A 63 15.14 -8.61 -4.51
N VAL A 64 14.11 -9.05 -3.80
CA VAL A 64 14.24 -9.65 -2.47
C VAL A 64 15.06 -10.94 -2.53
N LEU A 65 14.78 -11.84 -3.47
CA LEU A 65 15.54 -13.09 -3.63
C LEU A 65 17.03 -12.83 -3.87
N THR A 66 17.37 -11.82 -4.67
CA THR A 66 18.76 -11.44 -4.92
C THR A 66 19.44 -10.82 -3.70
N ILE A 67 18.75 -9.93 -2.97
CA ILE A 67 19.32 -9.26 -1.79
C ILE A 67 19.64 -10.26 -0.66
N TYR A 68 18.77 -11.24 -0.44
CA TYR A 68 18.90 -12.21 0.64
C TYR A 68 19.56 -13.53 0.21
N ASP A 69 20.00 -13.62 -1.05
CA ASP A 69 20.66 -14.80 -1.62
C ASP A 69 19.87 -16.09 -1.35
N LEU A 70 18.57 -16.07 -1.67
CA LEU A 70 17.66 -17.19 -1.45
C LEU A 70 17.71 -18.13 -2.67
N ASN A 71 18.07 -19.39 -2.44
CA ASN A 71 18.17 -20.45 -3.46
C ASN A 71 16.79 -21.02 -3.88
N ILE A 72 15.81 -20.14 -4.10
CA ILE A 72 14.46 -20.53 -4.51
C ILE A 72 14.06 -19.79 -5.78
N THR A 73 13.21 -20.41 -6.59
CA THR A 73 12.72 -19.75 -7.80
C THR A 73 11.68 -18.68 -7.48
N THR A 74 11.57 -17.66 -8.33
CA THR A 74 10.51 -16.65 -8.21
C THR A 74 9.11 -17.27 -8.28
N ALA A 75 8.95 -18.39 -8.99
CA ALA A 75 7.68 -19.11 -9.08
C ALA A 75 7.30 -19.81 -7.77
N GLU A 76 8.25 -20.49 -7.13
CA GLU A 76 8.05 -21.15 -5.83
C GLU A 76 7.72 -20.12 -4.74
N ALA A 77 8.50 -19.03 -4.67
CA ALA A 77 8.27 -17.96 -3.71
C ALA A 77 6.89 -17.31 -3.91
N ARG A 78 6.45 -17.10 -5.17
CA ARG A 78 5.08 -16.61 -5.47
C ARG A 78 4.01 -17.59 -5.00
N SER A 79 4.23 -18.89 -5.20
CA SER A 79 3.29 -19.93 -4.76
C SER A 79 3.13 -19.96 -3.24
N ALA A 80 4.25 -19.88 -2.49
CA ALA A 80 4.26 -19.83 -1.04
C ALA A 80 3.50 -18.60 -0.51
N ILE A 81 3.77 -17.42 -1.09
CA ILE A 81 3.05 -16.18 -0.74
C ILE A 81 1.56 -16.32 -1.06
N ALA A 82 1.21 -16.83 -2.25
CA ALA A 82 -0.19 -17.04 -2.63
C ALA A 82 -0.92 -18.02 -1.70
N GLN A 83 -0.22 -19.00 -1.13
CA GLN A 83 -0.78 -19.91 -0.14
C GLN A 83 -1.09 -19.20 1.17
N ARG A 84 -0.20 -18.35 1.68
CA ARG A 84 -0.49 -17.51 2.85
C ARG A 84 -1.70 -16.60 2.67
N PHE A 85 -1.88 -16.01 1.48
CA PHE A 85 -3.08 -15.23 1.17
C PHE A 85 -4.34 -16.11 1.18
N ARG A 86 -4.25 -17.35 0.68
CA ARG A 86 -5.36 -18.32 0.69
C ARG A 86 -5.70 -18.79 2.11
N ASN A 87 -4.71 -18.99 2.98
CA ASN A 87 -4.93 -19.38 4.38
C ASN A 87 -5.74 -18.33 5.13
N ASN A 88 -5.55 -17.05 4.82
CA ASN A 88 -6.33 -15.95 5.38
C ASN A 88 -7.69 -15.72 4.69
N GLY A 89 -8.03 -16.51 3.67
CA GLY A 89 -9.26 -16.36 2.88
C GLY A 89 -10.57 -16.60 3.64
N HIS A 90 -10.50 -17.21 4.82
CA HIS A 90 -11.64 -17.39 5.72
C HIS A 90 -12.09 -16.08 6.39
N ILE A 91 -11.23 -15.06 6.42
CA ILE A 91 -11.48 -13.77 7.08
C ILE A 91 -12.30 -12.88 6.13
N LYS A 92 -13.57 -12.63 6.49
CA LYS A 92 -14.51 -11.83 5.68
C LYS A 92 -14.79 -10.45 6.26
N ASP A 93 -14.37 -10.17 7.49
CA ASP A 93 -14.59 -8.86 8.11
C ASP A 93 -13.68 -7.80 7.44
N PRO A 94 -14.25 -6.76 6.80
CA PRO A 94 -13.47 -5.74 6.10
C PRO A 94 -12.48 -5.01 7.01
N ARG A 95 -12.80 -4.81 8.30
CA ARG A 95 -11.90 -4.10 9.23
C ARG A 95 -10.62 -4.90 9.48
N ILE A 96 -10.77 -6.22 9.62
CA ILE A 96 -9.64 -7.13 9.83
C ILE A 96 -8.83 -7.25 8.54
N VAL A 97 -9.49 -7.29 7.39
CA VAL A 97 -8.83 -7.29 6.07
C VAL A 97 -7.95 -6.04 5.91
N ASP A 98 -8.45 -4.86 6.26
CA ASP A 98 -7.68 -3.61 6.18
C ASP A 98 -6.43 -3.65 7.08
N VAL A 99 -6.58 -4.14 8.31
CA VAL A 99 -5.46 -4.33 9.24
C VAL A 99 -4.44 -5.34 8.71
N LEU A 100 -4.90 -6.45 8.13
CA LEU A 100 -4.01 -7.47 7.54
C LEU A 100 -3.26 -6.92 6.32
N VAL A 101 -3.93 -6.14 5.49
CA VAL A 101 -3.30 -5.49 4.34
C VAL A 101 -2.26 -4.48 4.80
N ALA A 102 -2.58 -3.64 5.79
CA ALA A 102 -1.62 -2.70 6.37
C ALA A 102 -0.39 -3.42 6.95
N LYS A 103 -0.59 -4.51 7.71
CA LYS A 103 0.50 -5.37 8.21
C LYS A 103 1.33 -5.96 7.07
N GLY A 104 0.69 -6.40 5.99
CA GLY A 104 1.39 -6.92 4.82
C GLY A 104 2.29 -5.90 4.13
N TYR A 105 1.84 -4.64 4.01
CA TYR A 105 2.68 -3.55 3.49
C TYR A 105 3.85 -3.22 4.41
N LEU A 106 3.63 -3.20 5.73
CA LEU A 106 4.70 -3.01 6.71
C LEU A 106 5.77 -4.10 6.57
N HIS A 107 5.38 -5.38 6.48
CA HIS A 107 6.34 -6.47 6.28
C HIS A 107 7.10 -6.37 4.95
N LEU A 108 6.43 -5.94 3.87
CA LEU A 108 7.08 -5.68 2.59
C LEU A 108 8.14 -4.57 2.73
N GLU A 109 7.80 -3.48 3.40
CA GLU A 109 8.72 -2.37 3.66
C GLU A 109 9.92 -2.80 4.51
N GLU A 110 9.70 -3.51 5.63
CA GLU A 110 10.78 -4.07 6.46
C GLU A 110 11.73 -4.97 5.64
N THR A 111 11.18 -5.75 4.71
CA THR A 111 11.96 -6.65 3.85
C THR A 111 12.79 -5.85 2.83
N LEU A 112 12.20 -4.82 2.23
CA LEU A 112 12.87 -3.95 1.25
C LEU A 112 13.94 -3.06 1.87
N LEU A 113 13.72 -2.59 3.11
CA LEU A 113 14.68 -1.81 3.90
C LEU A 113 15.77 -2.68 4.55
N GLN A 114 15.78 -3.98 4.30
CA GLN A 114 16.76 -4.91 4.88
C GLN A 114 16.75 -4.93 6.42
N HIS A 115 15.61 -4.65 7.04
CA HIS A 115 15.43 -4.78 8.49
C HIS A 115 15.20 -6.24 8.93
N LYS A 116 14.94 -7.14 7.98
CA LYS A 116 14.86 -8.59 8.21
C LYS A 116 16.20 -9.25 7.90
N GLN A 117 16.39 -10.46 8.42
CA GLN A 117 17.50 -11.34 8.05
C GLN A 117 17.01 -12.53 7.20
N LYS A 118 17.92 -13.18 6.48
CA LYS A 118 17.65 -14.34 5.62
C LYS A 118 16.80 -15.42 6.30
N ASN A 119 17.09 -15.74 7.57
CA ASN A 119 16.33 -16.74 8.35
C ASN A 119 14.84 -16.37 8.50
N HIS A 120 14.53 -15.08 8.74
CA HIS A 120 13.14 -14.62 8.83
C HIS A 120 12.37 -14.85 7.52
N LEU A 121 13.03 -14.73 6.36
CA LEU A 121 12.42 -14.99 5.06
C LEU A 121 12.25 -16.49 4.83
N TRP A 122 13.20 -17.32 5.23
CA TRP A 122 13.04 -18.78 5.20
C TRP A 122 11.83 -19.22 6.01
N GLN A 123 11.69 -18.79 7.26
CA GLN A 123 10.51 -19.09 8.07
C GLN A 123 9.21 -18.55 7.44
N LEU A 124 9.28 -17.40 6.78
CA LEU A 124 8.12 -16.86 6.06
C LEU A 124 7.74 -17.74 4.86
N LEU A 125 8.69 -18.40 4.21
CA LEU A 125 8.44 -19.19 3.00
C LEU A 125 8.25 -20.69 3.28
N ASP A 126 8.77 -21.19 4.40
CA ASP A 126 8.75 -22.61 4.81
C ASP A 126 7.41 -23.10 5.35
N ASN A 127 6.53 -22.20 5.83
CA ASN A 127 5.31 -22.61 6.52
C ASN A 127 4.19 -23.07 5.56
N GLU A 128 4.41 -24.10 4.76
CA GLU A 128 3.36 -24.89 4.10
C GLU A 128 3.86 -26.33 3.90
N GLU A 129 3.36 -27.23 4.75
CA GLU A 129 3.39 -28.70 4.68
C GLU A 129 4.19 -29.33 3.53
N GLY A 130 5.40 -29.83 3.83
CA GLY A 130 6.00 -30.94 3.09
C GLY A 130 6.85 -30.61 1.86
N LYS A 131 7.20 -29.34 1.61
CA LYS A 131 8.29 -29.02 0.68
C LYS A 131 9.49 -28.52 1.45
N ASN A 132 10.34 -29.47 1.84
CA ASN A 132 11.72 -29.19 2.24
C ASN A 132 12.37 -28.49 1.03
N PHE A 133 12.50 -27.16 1.07
CA PHE A 133 13.16 -26.43 0.00
C PHE A 133 14.63 -26.84 0.00
N PRO A 134 15.23 -27.17 -1.15
CA PRO A 134 16.63 -27.59 -1.21
C PRO A 134 17.52 -26.39 -0.84
N GLY A 135 17.88 -26.29 0.44
CA GLY A 135 18.64 -25.17 0.98
C GLY A 135 18.28 -24.75 2.41
N ALA A 136 17.20 -25.28 3.01
CA ALA A 136 17.11 -25.30 4.47
C ALA A 136 18.29 -26.13 5.03
N PRO A 137 18.96 -25.70 6.11
CA PRO A 137 19.86 -26.61 6.82
C PRO A 137 19.00 -27.83 7.17
N ASP A 138 19.33 -28.98 6.60
CA ASP A 138 18.50 -30.17 6.77
C ASP A 138 18.57 -30.59 8.25
N ASP A 139 17.64 -30.06 9.05
CA ASP A 139 17.42 -30.44 10.44
C ASP A 139 17.23 -31.97 10.54
N ALA A 140 16.82 -32.63 9.46
CA ALA A 140 16.67 -34.07 9.36
C ALA A 140 18.01 -34.83 9.30
N LEU A 141 19.06 -34.32 8.64
CA LEU A 141 20.40 -34.95 8.68
C LEU A 141 21.08 -34.60 9.99
N GLU A 142 20.92 -33.37 10.50
CA GLU A 142 21.48 -33.01 11.81
C GLU A 142 20.85 -33.87 12.92
N LYS A 143 19.53 -34.06 12.92
CA LYS A 143 18.85 -34.97 13.86
C LYS A 143 19.28 -36.43 13.68
N ARG A 144 19.49 -36.90 12.43
CA ARG A 144 20.00 -38.27 12.18
C ARG A 144 21.46 -38.45 12.60
N ALA A 145 22.30 -37.45 12.35
CA ALA A 145 23.69 -37.44 12.76
C ALA A 145 23.81 -37.42 14.29
N GLN A 146 23.02 -36.58 14.96
CA GLN A 146 22.98 -36.52 16.41
C GLN A 146 22.47 -37.83 17.02
N ALA A 147 21.39 -38.42 16.46
CA ALA A 147 20.90 -39.72 16.92
C ALA A 147 21.92 -40.85 16.73
N HIS A 148 22.72 -40.81 15.67
CA HIS A 148 23.79 -41.79 15.44
C HIS A 148 24.97 -41.59 16.40
N ILE A 149 25.33 -40.34 16.70
CA ILE A 149 26.36 -40.02 17.69
C ILE A 149 25.91 -40.47 19.09
N ASP A 150 24.67 -40.19 19.47
CA ASP A 150 24.12 -40.61 20.77
C ASP A 150 24.04 -42.14 20.89
N ALA A 151 23.77 -42.85 19.78
CA ALA A 151 23.79 -44.32 19.73
C ALA A 151 25.21 -44.93 19.83
N LEU A 152 26.25 -44.18 19.45
CA LEU A 152 27.65 -44.59 19.61
C LEU A 152 28.21 -44.26 21.00
N LEU A 153 27.57 -43.34 21.73
CA LEU A 153 27.97 -42.89 23.06
C LEU A 153 27.16 -43.54 24.20
N SER A 154 26.16 -44.38 23.88
CA SER A 154 25.43 -45.24 24.80
C SER A 154 25.96 -46.67 24.81
#